data_AF-R3IEI9-F1
#
_entry.id   AF-R3IEI9-F1
#
_cell.length_a   1.000
_cell.length_b   1.000
_cell.length_c   1.000
_cell.angle_alpha   90.00
_cell.angle_beta   90.00
_cell.angle_gamma   90.00
#
_symmetry.space_group_name_H-M   'P 1'
#
loop_
_entity.id
_entity.type
_entity.pdbx_description
1 polymer ?
#
loop_
_entity_poly.entity_id
_entity_poly.type
_entity_poly.pdbx_seq_one_letter_code
_entity_poly.pdbx_strand_id
1 'polypeptide(L)'
;MLIEDNGRSYNTEEMLIIASKKDRDSIERDIYSSFKRLAYLRYTQVRDVVNDNRCHKLKPSDVKERLDVEKVQKYFDYSREEIFFYIQFATDYLKIVQ
;
A
#
# COMPACT_ATOMS: atom_id res chain seq x y z
N MET A 1 11.39 -2.25 -6.86
CA MET A 1 11.24 -3.62 -6.31
C MET A 1 10.10 -4.34 -7.04
N LEU A 2 10.04 -5.67 -6.96
CA LEU A 2 8.91 -6.46 -7.46
C LEU A 2 8.03 -6.91 -6.28
N ILE A 3 6.71 -6.76 -6.43
CA ILE A 3 5.71 -7.29 -5.50
C ILE A 3 5.03 -8.47 -6.18
N GLU A 4 5.05 -9.63 -5.54
CA GLU A 4 4.33 -10.83 -5.98
C GLU A 4 3.01 -10.97 -5.21
N ASP A 5 1.90 -11.11 -5.91
CA ASP A 5 0.59 -11.38 -5.31
C ASP A 5 -0.22 -12.34 -6.17
N ASN A 6 -0.49 -13.54 -5.64
CA ASN A 6 -1.35 -14.55 -6.27
C ASN A 6 -1.02 -14.84 -7.75
N GLY A 7 0.28 -14.97 -8.07
CA GLY A 7 0.75 -15.23 -9.43
C GLY A 7 0.81 -14.00 -10.33
N ARG A 8 0.65 -12.79 -9.77
CA ARG A 8 0.90 -11.52 -10.46
C ARG A 8 2.13 -10.85 -9.89
N SER A 9 2.95 -10.32 -10.79
CA SER A 9 4.15 -9.56 -10.44
C SER A 9 3.94 -8.09 -10.79
N TYR A 10 4.22 -7.20 -9.84
CA TYR A 10 4.09 -5.76 -10.01
C TYR A 10 5.44 -5.08 -9.80
N ASN A 11 5.93 -4.40 -10.84
CA ASN A 11 7.08 -3.50 -10.70
C ASN A 11 6.63 -2.19 -10.04
N THR A 12 7.17 -1.87 -8.88
CA THR A 12 6.76 -0.67 -8.14
C THR A 12 7.01 0.64 -8.87
N GLU A 13 8.09 0.75 -9.65
CA GLU A 13 8.40 1.96 -10.42
C GLU A 13 7.38 2.15 -11.54
N GLU A 14 7.04 1.07 -12.24
CA GLU A 14 5.96 1.06 -13.23
C GLU A 14 4.62 1.45 -12.61
N MET A 15 4.32 0.91 -11.41
CA MET A 15 3.07 1.23 -10.72
C MET A 15 3.00 2.72 -10.33
N LEU A 16 4.12 3.34 -9.94
CA LEU A 16 4.19 4.77 -9.66
C LEU A 16 3.99 5.60 -10.95
N ILE A 17 4.61 5.18 -12.06
CA ILE A 17 4.42 5.82 -13.37
C ILE A 17 2.94 5.77 -13.74
N ILE A 18 2.32 4.59 -13.71
CA ILE A 18 0.89 4.43 -14.02
C ILE A 18 0.01 5.20 -13.03
N ALA A 19 0.35 5.24 -11.74
CA ALA A 19 -0.40 5.96 -10.72
C ALA A 19 -0.40 7.48 -10.94
N SER A 20 0.72 8.04 -11.42
CA SER A 20 0.85 9.49 -11.69
C SER A 20 0.18 9.95 -12.99
N LYS A 21 -0.16 9.04 -13.91
CA LYS A 21 -0.81 9.39 -15.18
C LYS A 21 -2.21 9.97 -14.97
N LYS A 22 -2.47 11.09 -15.65
CA LYS A 22 -3.82 11.71 -15.75
C LYS A 22 -4.74 10.84 -16.61
N ASP A 23 -4.25 10.42 -17.77
CA ASP A 23 -4.97 9.57 -18.72
C ASP A 23 -4.24 8.23 -18.84
N ARG A 24 -5.01 7.14 -18.67
CA ARG A 24 -4.53 5.75 -18.76
C ARG A 24 -5.29 5.05 -19.88
N ASP A 25 -4.57 4.26 -20.67
CA ASP A 25 -5.21 3.34 -21.61
C ASP A 25 -5.99 2.23 -20.86
N SER A 26 -6.67 1.35 -21.59
CA SER A 26 -7.46 0.28 -20.98
C SER A 26 -6.62 -0.71 -20.18
N ILE A 27 -5.44 -1.07 -20.67
CA ILE A 27 -4.54 -2.04 -20.04
C ILE A 27 -3.97 -1.44 -18.75
N GLU A 28 -3.44 -0.22 -18.82
CA GLU A 28 -2.91 0.51 -17.68
C GLU A 28 -3.96 0.70 -16.58
N ARG A 29 -5.21 0.95 -16.98
CA ARG A 29 -6.33 1.11 -16.05
C ARG A 29 -6.65 -0.19 -15.31
N ASP A 30 -6.63 -1.32 -16.00
CA ASP A 30 -6.90 -2.62 -15.40
C ASP A 30 -5.78 -3.06 -14.45
N ILE A 31 -4.53 -2.85 -14.87
CA ILE A 31 -3.34 -3.08 -14.04
C ILE A 31 -3.39 -2.19 -12.80
N TYR A 32 -3.60 -0.88 -12.97
CA TYR A 32 -3.69 0.07 -11.88
C TYR A 32 -4.82 -0.25 -10.92
N SER A 33 -6.01 -0.59 -11.43
CA SER A 33 -7.17 -0.95 -10.60
C SER A 33 -6.88 -2.18 -9.75
N SER A 34 -6.25 -3.21 -10.35
CA SER A 34 -5.83 -4.41 -9.64
C SER A 34 -4.81 -4.10 -8.55
N PHE A 35 -3.74 -3.39 -8.90
CA PHE A 35 -2.69 -3.03 -7.97
C PHE A 35 -3.19 -2.12 -6.84
N LYS A 36 -4.07 -1.18 -7.16
CA LYS A 36 -4.66 -0.26 -6.18
C LYS A 36 -5.43 -1.01 -5.09
N ARG A 37 -6.16 -2.07 -5.44
CA ARG A 37 -6.87 -2.93 -4.47
C ARG A 37 -5.89 -3.67 -3.57
N LEU A 38 -4.82 -4.22 -4.15
CA LEU A 38 -3.73 -4.85 -3.41
C LEU A 38 -3.08 -3.86 -2.44
N ALA A 39 -2.61 -2.72 -2.94
CA ALA A 39 -1.95 -1.70 -2.13
C ALA A 39 -2.85 -1.21 -0.98
N TYR A 40 -4.15 -1.03 -1.24
CA TYR A 40 -5.11 -0.69 -0.19
C TYR A 40 -5.21 -1.79 0.88
N LEU A 41 -5.36 -3.05 0.47
CA LEU A 41 -5.42 -4.18 1.40
C LEU A 41 -4.17 -4.24 2.28
N ARG A 42 -2.98 -4.20 1.67
CA ARG A 42 -1.69 -4.28 2.36
C ARG A 42 -1.49 -3.09 3.31
N TYR A 43 -1.83 -1.87 2.86
CA TYR A 43 -1.84 -0.70 3.74
C TYR A 43 -2.78 -0.87 4.95
N THR A 44 -4.00 -1.37 4.74
CA THR A 44 -4.93 -1.58 5.86
C THR A 44 -4.44 -2.63 6.86
N GLN A 45 -3.80 -3.70 6.38
CA GLN A 45 -3.16 -4.70 7.22
C GLN A 45 -2.05 -4.10 8.09
N VAL A 46 -1.19 -3.28 7.50
CA VAL A 46 -0.16 -2.51 8.23
C VAL A 46 -0.79 -1.59 9.26
N ARG A 47 -1.78 -0.77 8.85
CA ARG A 47 -2.49 0.16 9.74
C ARG A 47 -3.11 -0.56 10.93
N ASP A 48 -3.73 -1.71 10.70
CA ASP A 48 -4.46 -2.43 11.75
C ASP A 48 -3.51 -3.09 12.77
N VAL A 49 -2.27 -3.42 12.39
CA VAL A 49 -1.21 -3.86 13.32
C VAL A 49 -0.66 -2.70 14.14
N VAL A 50 -0.49 -1.55 13.51
CA VAL A 50 -0.01 -0.32 14.16
C VAL A 50 -1.07 0.29 15.09
N ASN A 51 -2.35 0.07 14.79
CA ASN A 51 -3.45 0.64 15.55
C ASN A 51 -3.84 -0.21 16.76
N ASP A 52 -3.22 0.07 17.91
CA ASP A 52 -3.58 -0.58 19.18
C ASP A 52 -5.02 -0.26 19.62
N ASN A 53 -5.64 0.84 19.15
CA ASN A 53 -7.02 1.21 19.45
C ASN A 53 -7.90 1.24 18.18
N ARG A 54 -8.54 0.09 17.90
CA ARG A 54 -9.34 -0.16 16.70
C ARG A 54 -10.58 0.74 16.53
N CYS A 55 -10.92 1.57 17.51
CA CYS A 55 -12.09 2.44 17.46
C CYS A 55 -11.96 3.60 16.46
N HIS A 56 -10.74 4.06 16.15
CA HIS A 56 -10.50 5.11 15.16
C HIS A 56 -9.51 4.66 14.09
N LYS A 57 -9.85 4.89 12.82
CA LYS A 57 -8.92 4.61 11.70
C LYS A 57 -7.83 5.67 11.71
N LEU A 58 -6.58 5.22 11.84
CA LEU A 58 -5.41 6.09 11.75
C LEU A 58 -5.26 6.65 10.33
N LYS A 59 -4.81 7.92 10.24
CA LYS A 59 -4.40 8.52 8.96
C LYS A 59 -3.06 7.94 8.52
N PRO A 60 -2.72 7.99 7.22
CA PRO A 60 -1.42 7.53 6.75
C PRO A 60 -0.22 8.17 7.47
N SER A 61 -0.32 9.45 7.85
CA SER A 61 0.69 10.14 8.67
C SER A 61 0.87 9.49 10.05
N ASP A 62 -0.24 9.22 10.74
CA ASP A 62 -0.22 8.59 12.07
C ASP A 62 0.35 7.16 11.99
N VAL A 63 0.02 6.43 10.91
CA VAL A 63 0.59 5.09 10.65
C VAL A 63 2.10 5.17 10.49
N LYS A 64 2.61 6.17 9.74
CA LYS A 64 4.04 6.36 9.53
C LYS A 64 4.78 6.69 10.83
N GLU A 65 4.20 7.54 11.67
CA GLU A 65 4.80 7.93 12.96
C GLU A 65 4.84 6.77 13.96
N ARG A 66 3.82 5.92 13.97
CA ARG A 66 3.69 4.81 14.92
C ARG A 66 4.20 3.47 14.37
N LEU A 67 4.81 3.48 13.19
CA LEU A 67 5.19 2.27 12.49
C LEU A 67 6.26 1.50 13.28
N ASP A 68 5.88 0.31 13.75
CA ASP A 68 6.81 -0.72 14.18
C ASP A 68 6.92 -1.78 13.08
N VAL A 69 8.00 -1.69 12.30
CA VAL A 69 8.26 -2.61 11.18
C VAL A 69 8.37 -4.05 11.68
N GLU A 70 9.04 -4.29 12.80
CA GLU A 70 9.23 -5.64 13.33
C GLU A 70 7.90 -6.25 13.77
N LYS A 71 7.02 -5.45 14.39
CA LYS A 71 5.67 -5.89 14.74
C LYS A 71 4.87 -6.28 13.49
N VAL A 72 4.92 -5.48 12.43
CA VAL A 72 4.24 -5.80 11.16
C VAL A 72 4.78 -7.10 10.56
N GLN A 73 6.11 -7.27 10.54
CA GLN A 73 6.76 -8.46 9.99
C GLN A 73 6.48 -9.74 10.78
N LYS A 74 6.09 -9.64 12.06
CA LYS A 74 5.60 -10.80 12.85
C LYS A 74 4.25 -11.33 12.36
N TYR A 75 3.42 -10.50 11.73
CA TYR A 75 2.09 -10.89 11.24
C TYR A 75 2.05 -11.13 9.74
N PHE A 76 2.92 -10.47 8.98
CA PHE A 76 2.93 -10.53 7.53
C PHE A 76 4.35 -10.70 7.00
N ASP A 77 4.51 -11.54 5.98
CA ASP A 77 5.77 -11.75 5.28
C ASP A 77 6.05 -10.63 4.27
N TYR A 78 6.09 -9.38 4.76
CA TYR A 78 6.47 -8.22 3.95
C TYR A 78 7.90 -7.83 4.27
N SER A 79 8.64 -7.48 3.23
CA SER A 79 9.90 -6.77 3.40
C SER A 79 9.64 -5.38 4.01
N ARG A 80 10.69 -4.84 4.65
CA ARG A 80 10.66 -3.45 5.15
C ARG A 80 10.31 -2.48 4.01
N GLU A 81 10.88 -2.69 2.84
CA GLU A 81 10.67 -1.85 1.65
C GLU A 81 9.20 -1.87 1.20
N GLU A 82 8.57 -3.04 1.21
CA GLU A 82 7.14 -3.19 0.90
C GLU A 82 6.25 -2.41 1.87
N ILE A 83 6.52 -2.51 3.17
CA ILE A 83 5.74 -1.82 4.19
C ILE A 83 5.78 -0.30 3.94
N PHE A 84 6.98 0.27 3.77
CA PHE A 84 7.12 1.70 3.49
C PHE A 84 6.49 2.09 2.15
N PHE A 85 6.64 1.25 1.12
CA PHE A 85 6.04 1.48 -0.18
C PHE A 85 4.51 1.55 -0.08
N TYR A 86 3.86 0.60 0.60
CA TYR A 86 2.39 0.61 0.71
C TYR A 86 1.87 1.81 1.49
N ILE A 87 2.57 2.23 2.56
CA ILE A 87 2.20 3.45 3.33
C ILE A 87 2.33 4.70 2.44
N GLN A 88 3.43 4.82 1.69
CA GLN A 88 3.66 5.97 0.82
C GLN A 88 2.67 6.01 -0.34
N PHE A 89 2.48 4.88 -1.03
CA PHE A 89 1.53 4.76 -2.12
C PHE A 89 0.09 5.06 -1.66
N ALA A 90 -0.27 4.61 -0.46
CA ALA A 90 -1.55 4.93 0.16
C ALA A 90 -1.72 6.42 0.41
N THR A 91 -0.67 7.08 0.91
CA THR A 91 -0.67 8.53 1.17
C THR A 91 -0.86 9.34 -0.12
N ASP A 92 -0.17 8.94 -1.19
CA ASP A 92 -0.10 9.75 -2.42
C ASP A 92 -1.26 9.47 -3.39
N TYR A 93 -1.72 8.22 -3.49
CA TYR A 93 -2.60 7.78 -4.57
C TYR A 93 -3.93 7.16 -4.12
N LEU A 94 -4.01 6.68 -2.88
CA LEU A 94 -5.27 6.21 -2.33
C LEU A 94 -5.95 7.40 -1.66
N LYS A 95 -7.06 7.88 -2.26
CA LYS A 95 -7.96 8.87 -1.63
C LYS A 95 -8.65 8.26 -0.40
N ILE A 96 -7.87 7.89 0.61
CA ILE A 96 -8.35 7.38 1.88
C ILE A 96 -8.93 8.58 2.59
N VAL A 97 -10.21 8.49 2.97
CA VAL A 97 -10.90 9.57 3.69
C VAL A 97 -10.07 9.91 4.93
N GLN A 98 -9.49 11.12 4.93
CA GLN A 98 -8.74 11.71 6.03
C GLN A 98 -9.71 12.24 7.09
#